data_AF-A0A932CS86-F1
#
_entry.id   AF-A0A932CS86-F1
#
_cell.length_a   1.000
_cell.length_b   1.000
_cell.length_c   1.000
_cell.angle_alpha   90.00
_cell.angle_beta   90.00
_cell.angle_gamma   90.00
#
_symmetry.space_group_name_H-M   'P 1'
#
loop_
_entity.id
_entity.type
_entity.pdbx_description
1 polymer ?
#
loop_
_entity_poly.entity_id
_entity_poly.type
_entity_poly.pdbx_seq_one_letter_code
_entity_poly.pdbx_strand_id
1 'polypeptide(L)'
;MTPKRKRRAGATETIGVSLDMETKRKLKELARERHQGNVSALITEMTEAAIRQAAFERAWRWYGGPEPSDGARNEIDRELEEGWALARRKNGRKTAA
;
A
#
# COMPACT_ATOMS: atom_id res chain seq x y z
N MET A 1 22.11 16.29 35.57
CA MET A 1 21.41 15.97 34.31
C MET A 1 21.91 14.63 33.79
N THR A 2 21.09 13.59 33.87
CA THR A 2 21.45 12.25 33.39
C THR A 2 21.48 12.26 31.85
N PRO A 3 22.51 11.72 31.18
CA PRO A 3 22.61 11.78 29.73
C PRO A 3 21.45 11.02 29.07
N LYS A 4 20.73 11.71 28.18
CA LYS A 4 19.61 11.15 27.41
C LYS A 4 20.17 10.08 26.48
N ARG A 5 19.92 8.79 26.78
CA ARG A 5 20.36 7.67 25.95
C ARG A 5 19.85 7.87 24.51
N LYS A 6 20.76 8.02 23.57
CA LYS A 6 20.48 8.15 22.13
C LYS A 6 19.83 6.84 21.67
N ARG A 7 18.56 6.89 21.23
CA ARG A 7 17.86 5.71 20.70
C ARG A 7 18.59 5.19 19.46
N ARG A 8 18.69 3.86 19.34
CA ARG A 8 19.28 3.17 18.19
C ARG A 8 18.32 3.26 16.99
N ALA A 9 18.86 3.30 15.78
CA ALA A 9 18.06 3.21 14.56
C ALA A 9 17.26 1.90 14.57
N GLY A 10 15.96 1.96 14.26
CA GLY A 10 15.05 0.81 14.31
C GLY A 10 14.32 0.59 15.63
N ALA A 11 14.45 1.49 16.62
CA ALA A 11 13.61 1.43 17.82
C ALA A 11 12.15 1.73 17.45
N THR A 12 11.27 0.73 17.57
CA THR A 12 9.83 0.90 17.41
C THR A 12 9.28 1.73 18.58
N GLU A 13 8.43 2.70 18.26
CA GLU A 13 7.69 3.48 19.25
C GLU A 13 6.22 3.09 19.23
N THR A 14 5.69 2.72 20.40
CA THR A 14 4.28 2.41 20.55
C THR A 14 3.50 3.71 20.69
N ILE A 15 2.51 3.90 19.83
CA ILE A 15 1.55 5.01 19.90
C ILE A 15 0.17 4.50 20.31
N GLY A 16 -0.56 5.28 21.09
CA GLY A 16 -1.97 5.03 21.39
C GLY A 16 -2.84 5.73 20.35
N VAL A 17 -3.73 4.99 19.70
CA VAL A 17 -4.68 5.53 18.70
C VAL A 17 -6.10 5.21 19.13
N SER A 18 -6.96 6.23 19.18
CA SER A 18 -8.39 6.06 19.43
C SER A 18 -9.10 5.71 18.14
N LEU A 19 -9.85 4.60 18.16
CA LEU A 19 -10.66 4.12 17.04
C LEU A 19 -12.05 3.78 17.58
N ASP A 20 -13.08 3.95 16.75
CA ASP A 20 -14.39 3.39 17.07
C ASP A 20 -14.32 1.84 17.05
N MET A 21 -15.33 1.23 17.69
CA MET A 21 -15.37 -0.23 17.88
C MET A 21 -15.43 -1.01 16.55
N GLU A 22 -16.12 -0.47 15.56
CA GLU A 22 -16.28 -1.11 14.25
C GLU A 22 -14.97 -1.08 13.47
N THR A 23 -14.31 0.08 13.43
CA THR A 23 -12.99 0.25 12.79
C THR A 23 -11.95 -0.64 13.45
N LYS A 24 -11.93 -0.71 14.79
CA LYS A 24 -11.02 -1.61 15.52
C LYS A 24 -11.24 -3.08 15.14
N ARG A 25 -12.50 -3.51 14.98
CA ARG A 25 -12.82 -4.88 14.56
C ARG A 25 -12.33 -5.17 13.15
N LYS A 26 -12.65 -4.29 12.19
CA LYS A 26 -12.21 -4.42 10.79
C LYS A 26 -10.69 -4.46 10.67
N LEU A 27 -9.99 -3.59 11.40
CA LEU A 27 -8.52 -3.54 11.41
C LEU A 27 -7.91 -4.86 11.90
N LYS A 28 -8.45 -5.45 12.97
CA LYS A 28 -7.98 -6.73 13.49
C LYS A 28 -8.23 -7.89 12.52
N GLU A 29 -9.39 -7.90 11.86
CA GLU A 29 -9.75 -8.92 10.89
C GLU A 29 -8.83 -8.88 9.67
N LEU A 30 -8.63 -7.70 9.09
CA LEU A 30 -7.67 -7.49 8.00
C LEU A 30 -6.25 -7.87 8.40
N ALA A 31 -5.82 -7.52 9.62
CA ALA A 31 -4.50 -7.89 10.11
C ALA A 31 -4.37 -9.41 10.26
N ARG A 32 -5.43 -10.10 10.67
CA ARG A 32 -5.45 -11.57 10.75
C ARG A 32 -5.28 -12.22 9.39
N GLU A 33 -5.99 -11.70 8.38
CA GLU A 33 -5.95 -12.24 7.02
C GLU A 33 -4.61 -12.01 6.32
N ARG A 34 -4.01 -10.82 6.49
CA ARG A 34 -2.83 -10.39 5.71
C ARG A 34 -1.51 -10.50 6.46
N HIS A 35 -1.54 -10.40 7.79
CA HIS A 35 -0.36 -10.25 8.64
C HIS A 35 -0.38 -11.13 9.89
N GLN A 36 -1.12 -12.25 9.87
CA GLN A 36 -1.21 -13.21 10.99
C GLN A 36 -1.64 -12.55 12.32
N GLY A 37 -2.41 -11.47 12.25
CA GLY A 37 -2.91 -10.72 13.40
C GLY A 37 -2.01 -9.55 13.83
N ASN A 38 -0.87 -9.33 13.16
CA ASN A 38 0.01 -8.20 13.44
C ASN A 38 -0.57 -6.89 12.88
N VAL A 39 -1.26 -6.16 13.75
CA VAL A 39 -1.86 -4.86 13.41
C VAL A 39 -0.81 -3.81 13.05
N SER A 40 0.35 -3.81 13.72
CA SER A 40 1.42 -2.85 13.41
C SER A 40 1.96 -3.04 11.99
N ALA A 41 2.13 -4.30 11.55
CA ALA A 41 2.55 -4.60 10.18
C ALA A 41 1.53 -4.12 9.14
N LEU A 42 0.23 -4.32 9.39
CA LEU A 42 -0.83 -3.78 8.54
C LEU A 42 -0.80 -2.24 8.48
N ILE A 43 -0.63 -1.57 9.63
CA ILE A 43 -0.53 -0.10 9.67
C ILE A 43 0.69 0.38 8.88
N THR A 44 1.84 -0.30 8.99
CA THR A 44 3.04 0.01 8.20
C THR A 44 2.76 -0.11 6.71
N GLU A 45 2.16 -1.21 6.25
CA GLU A 45 1.79 -1.41 4.84
C GLU A 45 0.84 -0.29 4.35
N MET A 46 -0.21 0.02 5.12
CA MET A 46 -1.16 1.07 4.79
C MET A 46 -0.49 2.44 4.69
N THR A 47 0.47 2.71 5.59
CA THR A 47 1.23 3.97 5.60
C THR A 47 2.11 4.09 4.36
N GLU A 48 2.80 3.03 3.97
CA GLU A 48 3.61 3.02 2.75
C GLU A 48 2.77 3.18 1.48
N ALA A 49 1.59 2.55 1.45
CA ALA A 49 0.62 2.74 0.36
C ALA A 49 0.14 4.21 0.29
N ALA A 50 -0.20 4.80 1.43
CA ALA A 50 -0.61 6.21 1.51
C ALA A 50 0.50 7.18 1.09
N ILE A 51 1.77 6.90 1.45
CA ILE A 51 2.92 7.70 1.01
C ILE A 51 3.06 7.65 -0.51
N ARG A 52 2.96 6.46 -1.11
CA ARG A 52 3.03 6.29 -2.57
C ARG A 52 1.90 7.05 -3.27
N GLN A 53 0.67 6.95 -2.75
CA GLN A 53 -0.47 7.68 -3.28
C GLN A 53 -0.28 9.20 -3.20
N ALA A 54 0.14 9.72 -2.05
CA ALA A 54 0.42 11.15 -1.88
C ALA A 54 1.59 11.63 -2.77
N ALA A 55 2.59 10.79 -3.01
CA ALA A 55 3.67 11.08 -3.95
C ALA A 55 3.14 11.16 -5.39
N PHE A 56 2.28 10.21 -5.79
CA PHE A 56 1.63 10.22 -7.09
C PHE A 56 0.76 11.47 -7.27
N GLU A 57 -0.09 11.82 -6.31
CA GLU A 57 -0.95 13.00 -6.38
C GLU A 57 -0.14 14.30 -6.51
N ARG A 58 0.97 14.40 -5.79
CA ARG A 58 1.89 15.55 -5.90
C ARG A 58 2.58 15.59 -7.25
N ALA A 59 3.04 14.45 -7.76
CA ALA A 59 3.60 14.35 -9.09
C ALA A 59 2.56 14.75 -10.14
N TRP A 60 1.33 14.26 -10.03
CA TRP A 60 0.23 14.59 -10.94
C TRP A 60 -0.08 16.08 -10.95
N ARG A 61 -0.14 16.72 -9.77
CA ARG A 61 -0.30 18.18 -9.65
C ARG A 61 0.82 18.96 -10.33
N TRP A 62 2.05 18.44 -10.30
CA TRP A 62 3.21 19.07 -10.94
C TRP A 62 3.22 18.85 -12.46
N TYR A 63 2.94 17.62 -12.90
CA TYR A 63 2.91 17.27 -14.31
C TYR A 63 1.74 17.91 -15.04
N GLY A 64 0.58 18.07 -14.39
CA GLY A 64 -0.58 18.79 -14.91
C GLY A 64 -1.10 18.20 -16.23
N GLY A 65 -2.19 17.45 -16.19
CA GLY A 65 -2.87 16.96 -17.38
C GLY A 65 -4.39 16.98 -17.20
N PRO A 66 -5.18 17.09 -18.29
CA PRO A 66 -6.61 16.86 -18.20
C PRO A 66 -6.86 15.46 -17.62
N GLU A 67 -7.87 15.34 -16.76
CA GLU A 67 -8.30 14.05 -16.27
C GLU A 67 -8.64 13.15 -17.48
N PRO A 68 -8.11 11.92 -17.56
CA PRO A 68 -8.38 11.05 -18.70
C PRO A 68 -9.89 10.88 -18.86
N SER A 69 -10.39 11.05 -20.09
CA SER A 69 -11.78 10.76 -20.41
C SER A 69 -12.08 9.28 -20.15
N ASP A 70 -13.35 8.94 -19.97
CA ASP A 70 -13.75 7.55 -19.73
C ASP A 70 -13.26 6.59 -20.84
N GLY A 71 -13.23 7.07 -22.09
CA GLY A 71 -12.64 6.32 -23.21
C GLY A 71 -11.15 6.06 -23.03
N ALA A 72 -10.38 7.07 -22.63
CA ALA A 72 -8.95 6.93 -22.36
C ALA A 72 -8.67 6.04 -21.14
N ARG A 73 -9.51 6.10 -20.09
CA ARG A 73 -9.43 5.18 -18.94
C ARG A 73 -9.62 3.74 -19.35
N ASN A 74 -10.67 3.46 -20.12
CA ASN A 74 -10.97 2.10 -20.59
C ASN A 74 -9.83 1.54 -21.47
N GLU A 75 -9.18 2.39 -22.26
CA GLU A 75 -8.02 1.98 -23.05
C GLU A 75 -6.81 1.64 -22.19
N ILE A 76 -6.50 2.47 -21.18
CA ILE A 76 -5.45 2.19 -20.19
C ILE A 76 -5.74 0.88 -19.44
N ASP A 77 -6.98 0.68 -19.00
CA ASP A 77 -7.38 -0.52 -18.27
C ASP A 77 -7.22 -1.79 -19.14
N ARG A 78 -7.60 -1.70 -20.43
CA ARG A 78 -7.40 -2.79 -21.39
C ARG A 78 -5.92 -3.11 -21.58
N GLU A 79 -5.08 -2.09 -21.79
CA GLU A 79 -3.64 -2.28 -21.96
C GLU A 79 -3.00 -2.93 -20.71
N LEU A 80 -3.42 -2.50 -19.52
CA LEU A 80 -2.98 -3.10 -18.27
C LEU A 80 -3.37 -4.57 -18.18
N GLU A 81 -4.65 -4.92 -18.39
CA GLU A 81 -5.12 -6.31 -18.35
C GLU A 81 -4.36 -7.22 -19.35
N GLU A 82 -4.11 -6.72 -20.57
CA GLU A 82 -3.30 -7.42 -21.56
C GLU A 82 -1.87 -7.68 -21.04
N GLY A 83 -1.23 -6.67 -20.44
CA GLY A 83 0.06 -6.79 -19.78
C GLY A 83 0.06 -7.84 -18.65
N TRP A 84 -0.96 -7.85 -17.80
CA TRP A 84 -1.14 -8.84 -16.73
C TRP A 84 -1.37 -10.25 -17.29
N ALA A 85 -2.14 -10.39 -18.37
CA ALA A 85 -2.36 -11.68 -19.03
C ALA A 85 -1.06 -12.26 -19.62
N LEU A 86 -0.23 -11.41 -20.23
CA LEU A 86 1.09 -11.80 -20.75
C LEU A 86 2.04 -12.22 -19.62
N ALA A 87 2.05 -11.50 -18.50
CA ALA A 87 2.85 -11.86 -17.32
C ALA A 87 2.42 -13.23 -16.73
N ARG A 88 1.11 -13.47 -16.61
CA ARG A 88 0.56 -14.77 -16.16
C ARG A 88 0.97 -15.92 -17.08
N ARG A 89 0.88 -15.75 -18.40
CA ARG A 89 1.30 -16.76 -19.39
C ARG A 89 2.79 -17.12 -19.27
N LYS A 90 3.67 -16.12 -19.07
CA LYS A 90 5.11 -16.37 -18.90
C LYS A 90 5.43 -17.16 -17.63
N ASN A 91 4.73 -16.89 -16.53
CA ASN A 91 4.96 -17.62 -15.27
C ASN A 91 4.49 -19.07 -15.33
N GLY A 92 3.36 -19.36 -15.98
CA GLY A 92 2.90 -20.74 -16.18
C GLY A 92 3.82 -21.58 -17.08
N ARG A 93 4.50 -20.95 -18.03
CA ARG A 93 5.48 -21.64 -18.91
C ARG A 93 6.79 -21.98 -18.20
N LYS A 94 7.17 -21.25 -17.14
CA LYS A 94 8.36 -21.53 -16.32
C LYS A 94 8.16 -22.65 -15.30
N THR A 95 6.92 -22.99 -14.97
CA THR A 95 6.59 -24.07 -14.00
C THR A 95 6.36 -25.42 -14.68
N ALA A 96 6.13 -25.42 -16.00
CA ALA A 96 5.90 -26.62 -16.81
C ALA A 96 7.15 -27.09 -17.59
N ALA A 97 8.31 -26.47 -17.34
CA ALA A 97 9.62 -26.83 -17.90
C ALA A 97 10.55 -27.22 -16.74
#